data_AF-A0A8K0I8C1-F1
#
_entry.id   AF-A0A8K0I8C1-F1
#
_cell.length_a   1.000
_cell.length_b   1.000
_cell.length_c   1.000
_cell.angle_alpha   90.00
_cell.angle_beta   90.00
_cell.angle_gamma   90.00
#
_symmetry.space_group_name_H-M   'P 1'
#
loop_
_entity.id
_entity.type
_entity.pdbx_description
1 polymer ?
#
loop_
_entity_poly.entity_id
_entity_poly.type
_entity_poly.pdbx_seq_one_letter_code
_entity_poly.pdbx_strand_id
1 'polypeptide(L)'
;MMLDLQSSGSHSVDGNWKALGKLLIYCSGCSKGGLFNTIHIPGHFVYRSRFSRTSGKSFLIPQCRTDVLYVSDPCEHLDQGEEGDVGFFRGVFKSFSVSRVRKMLIDRQAKFHPTEVCPYCKAKLWSMLQANMIPRSAASRVDAYDDCIEYYVCLNGHMLGICTLLPLSDSEEVSELE
;
A
#
# COMPACT_ATOMS: atom_id res chain seq x y z
N MET A 1 -13.14 7.88 7.83
CA MET A 1 -12.27 6.71 8.11
C MET A 1 -12.24 6.37 9.59
N MET A 2 -11.78 7.25 10.49
CA MET A 2 -11.59 6.88 11.91
C MET A 2 -12.87 6.36 12.60
N LEU A 3 -14.01 7.03 12.41
CA LEU A 3 -15.31 6.55 12.89
C LEU A 3 -15.68 5.17 12.31
N ASP A 4 -15.30 4.93 11.06
CA ASP A 4 -15.58 3.66 10.38
C ASP A 4 -14.68 2.52 10.89
N LEU A 5 -13.42 2.81 11.24
CA LEU A 5 -12.50 1.85 11.87
C LEU A 5 -12.91 1.53 13.33
N GLN A 6 -13.60 2.46 14.01
CA GLN A 6 -14.10 2.29 15.38
C GLN A 6 -15.42 1.51 15.47
N SER A 7 -16.25 1.53 14.42
CA SER A 7 -17.62 0.97 14.45
C SER A 7 -17.71 -0.57 14.48
N SER A 8 -16.58 -1.27 14.54
CA SER A 8 -16.55 -2.74 14.54
C SER A 8 -16.53 -3.23 15.99
N GLY A 9 -17.66 -3.75 16.47
CA GLY A 9 -17.95 -4.10 17.88
C GLY A 9 -17.13 -5.22 18.53
N SER A 10 -15.93 -5.51 18.06
CA SER A 10 -14.91 -6.26 18.78
C SER A 10 -13.59 -5.55 18.55
N HIS A 11 -13.07 -4.91 19.60
CA HIS A 11 -11.81 -4.17 19.59
C HIS A 11 -10.75 -4.78 18.66
N SER A 12 -10.43 -4.09 17.57
CA SER A 12 -9.06 -3.79 17.14
C SER A 12 -9.06 -3.52 15.64
N VAL A 13 -8.51 -2.37 15.23
CA VAL A 13 -7.65 -2.42 14.06
C VAL A 13 -6.61 -3.48 14.41
N ASP A 14 -6.67 -4.63 13.75
CA ASP A 14 -5.72 -5.72 13.97
C ASP A 14 -4.32 -5.05 13.98
N GLY A 15 -3.56 -5.14 15.08
CA GLY A 15 -2.27 -4.47 15.21
C GLY A 15 -2.17 -3.22 16.10
N ASN A 16 -3.20 -2.84 16.87
CA ASN A 16 -3.18 -1.81 17.93
C ASN A 16 -3.19 -0.34 17.42
N TRP A 17 -3.92 0.56 18.11
CA TRP A 17 -3.98 2.01 17.86
C TRP A 17 -2.61 2.68 17.72
N LYS A 18 -1.58 2.19 18.42
CA LYS A 18 -0.20 2.69 18.25
C LYS A 18 0.33 2.44 16.84
N ALA A 19 0.07 1.28 16.25
CA ALA A 19 0.48 0.98 14.88
C ALA A 19 -0.34 1.78 13.87
N LEU A 20 -1.64 1.94 14.09
CA LEU A 20 -2.47 2.80 13.26
C LEU A 20 -1.95 4.24 13.30
N GLY A 21 -1.67 4.79 14.50
CA GLY A 21 -1.10 6.12 14.65
C GLY A 21 0.19 6.27 13.84
N LYS A 22 1.13 5.33 13.98
CA LYS A 22 2.35 5.30 13.15
C LYS A 22 2.03 5.26 11.65
N LEU A 23 1.12 4.38 11.23
CA LEU A 23 0.73 4.25 9.83
C LEU A 23 0.19 5.56 9.25
N LEU A 24 -0.56 6.33 10.04
CA LEU A 24 -1.14 7.60 9.61
C LEU A 24 -0.09 8.71 9.43
N ILE A 25 0.99 8.70 10.22
CA ILE A 25 1.93 9.84 10.32
C ILE A 25 3.37 9.50 9.95
N TYR A 26 3.70 8.27 9.60
CA TYR A 26 5.07 7.84 9.33
C TYR A 26 5.20 7.16 7.96
N CYS A 27 6.07 7.70 7.11
CA CYS A 27 6.59 7.01 5.94
C CYS A 27 7.75 6.13 6.42
N SER A 28 7.71 4.82 6.11
CA SER A 28 8.80 3.93 6.52
C SER A 28 10.07 4.11 5.69
N GLY A 29 9.96 4.73 4.52
CA GLY A 29 11.01 4.70 3.51
C GLY A 29 11.40 3.27 3.16
N CYS A 30 12.66 3.08 2.78
CA CYS A 30 13.25 1.78 2.49
C CYS A 30 14.75 1.74 2.84
N SER A 31 15.24 0.55 3.17
CA SER A 31 16.66 0.27 3.36
C SER A 31 17.15 -0.66 2.26
N LYS A 32 18.41 -0.51 1.83
CA LYS A 32 19.05 -1.46 0.91
C LYS A 32 18.91 -2.89 1.45
N GLY A 33 18.49 -3.83 0.61
CA GLY A 33 18.25 -5.22 1.01
C GLY A 33 16.95 -5.46 1.80
N GLY A 34 16.10 -4.44 1.99
CA GLY A 34 14.81 -4.54 2.66
C GLY A 34 13.66 -4.92 1.72
N LEU A 35 12.44 -4.48 2.06
CA LEU A 35 11.22 -4.76 1.27
C LEU A 35 11.27 -4.25 -0.16
N PHE A 36 11.95 -3.13 -0.38
CA PHE A 36 12.05 -2.46 -1.68
C PHE A 36 13.54 -2.30 -1.94
N ASN A 37 14.09 -3.21 -2.75
CA ASN A 37 15.54 -3.49 -2.82
C ASN A 37 16.33 -2.47 -3.64
N THR A 38 15.69 -1.39 -4.06
CA THR A 38 16.13 -0.53 -5.14
C THR A 38 16.94 0.66 -4.58
N ILE A 39 16.43 1.38 -3.57
CA ILE A 39 17.06 2.59 -2.98
C ILE A 39 17.15 2.58 -1.46
N HIS A 40 17.87 3.57 -0.91
CA HIS A 40 17.79 3.91 0.51
C HIS A 40 17.09 5.24 0.71
N ILE A 41 15.88 5.19 1.28
CA ILE A 41 15.13 6.38 1.70
C ILE A 41 14.88 6.27 3.21
N PRO A 42 15.37 7.21 4.04
CA PRO A 42 15.13 7.17 5.47
C PRO A 42 13.65 7.41 5.79
N GLY A 43 13.11 6.68 6.75
CA GLY A 43 11.74 6.89 7.21
C GLY A 43 11.60 8.19 8.01
N HIS A 44 10.47 8.88 7.83
CA HIS A 44 10.21 10.19 8.42
C HIS A 44 8.73 10.39 8.75
N PHE A 45 8.45 11.42 9.56
CA PHE A 45 7.07 11.87 9.75
C PHE A 45 6.57 12.58 8.50
N VAL A 46 5.37 12.22 8.07
CA VAL A 46 4.69 12.91 6.96
C VAL A 46 3.89 14.07 7.52
N TYR A 47 3.95 15.20 6.82
CA TYR A 47 3.26 16.42 7.25
C TYR A 47 1.73 16.26 7.22
N ARG A 48 1.20 15.60 6.18
CA ARG A 48 -0.23 15.31 6.01
C ARG A 48 -0.40 13.96 5.34
N SER A 49 -1.50 13.30 5.63
CA SER A 49 -1.90 12.06 4.94
C SER A 49 -3.39 11.97 4.85
N ARG A 50 -3.88 11.75 3.63
CA ARG A 50 -5.31 11.56 3.36
C ARG A 50 -5.53 10.12 2.95
N PHE A 51 -6.27 9.40 3.79
CA PHE A 51 -6.66 8.04 3.50
C PHE A 51 -8.04 8.02 2.86
N SER A 52 -8.13 7.42 1.67
CA SER A 52 -9.36 7.36 0.88
C SER A 52 -9.82 5.92 0.65
N ARG A 53 -11.12 5.68 0.88
CA ARG A 53 -11.77 4.42 0.52
C ARG A 53 -11.86 4.25 -0.99
N THR A 54 -12.06 5.36 -1.71
CA THR A 54 -12.12 5.34 -3.18
C THR A 54 -10.76 4.94 -3.75
N SER A 55 -9.67 5.50 -3.22
CA SER A 55 -8.31 5.07 -3.60
C SER A 55 -8.11 3.59 -3.31
N GLY A 56 -8.47 3.13 -2.10
CA GLY A 56 -8.33 1.72 -1.74
C GLY A 56 -9.10 0.73 -2.61
N LYS A 57 -10.24 1.13 -3.22
CA LYS A 57 -10.95 0.27 -4.20
C LYS A 57 -10.10 -0.05 -5.43
N SER A 58 -9.23 0.86 -5.86
CA SER A 58 -8.34 0.65 -7.02
C SER A 58 -7.25 -0.38 -6.75
N PHE A 59 -6.98 -0.72 -5.48
CA PHE A 59 -6.00 -1.72 -5.05
C PHE A 59 -6.63 -3.12 -4.82
N LEU A 60 -7.92 -3.28 -5.09
CA LEU A 60 -8.64 -4.53 -4.92
C LEU A 60 -8.98 -5.15 -6.28
N ILE A 61 -8.54 -6.39 -6.49
CA ILE A 61 -8.98 -7.21 -7.61
C ILE A 61 -10.51 -7.39 -7.56
N PRO A 62 -11.19 -7.62 -8.71
CA PRO A 62 -12.66 -7.66 -8.79
C PRO A 62 -13.34 -8.51 -7.71
N GLN A 63 -12.77 -9.68 -7.40
CA GLN A 63 -13.30 -10.64 -6.42
C GLN A 63 -13.29 -10.09 -4.98
N CYS A 64 -12.42 -9.13 -4.68
CA CYS A 64 -12.20 -8.54 -3.36
C CYS A 64 -12.83 -7.15 -3.19
N ARG A 65 -13.53 -6.59 -4.18
CA ARG A 65 -14.07 -5.22 -4.14
C ARG A 65 -15.10 -4.95 -3.03
N THR A 66 -15.62 -5.99 -2.39
CA THR A 66 -16.49 -5.87 -1.21
C THR A 66 -15.72 -5.52 0.05
N ASP A 67 -14.40 -5.78 0.08
CA ASP A 67 -13.55 -5.44 1.22
C ASP A 67 -13.39 -3.91 1.32
N VAL A 68 -13.16 -3.44 2.55
CA VAL A 68 -12.94 -2.02 2.82
C VAL A 68 -11.46 -1.80 3.11
N LEU A 69 -10.78 -1.19 2.15
CA LEU A 69 -9.39 -0.75 2.22
C LEU A 69 -9.36 0.78 2.10
N TYR A 70 -8.58 1.42 2.96
CA TYR A 70 -8.23 2.83 2.87
C TYR A 70 -6.78 2.94 2.44
N VAL A 71 -6.46 3.77 1.45
CA VAL A 71 -5.09 4.01 0.99
C VAL A 71 -4.77 5.50 1.04
N SER A 72 -3.55 5.83 1.46
CA SER A 72 -3.02 7.19 1.48
C SER A 72 -2.59 7.63 0.08
N ASP A 73 -2.60 8.94 -0.16
CA ASP A 73 -1.78 9.51 -1.22
C ASP A 73 -0.30 9.11 -1.00
N PRO A 74 0.51 8.95 -2.07
CA PRO A 74 1.93 8.68 -1.96
C PRO A 74 2.67 9.79 -1.20
N CYS A 75 3.66 9.39 -0.41
CA CYS A 75 4.71 10.29 0.07
C CYS A 75 5.78 10.33 -1.01
N GLU A 76 5.92 11.47 -1.68
CA GLU A 76 6.81 11.65 -2.82
C GLU A 76 8.26 11.89 -2.37
N HIS A 77 9.18 11.20 -3.01
CA HIS A 77 10.61 11.31 -2.84
C HIS A 77 11.22 11.53 -4.22
N LEU A 78 11.54 12.79 -4.50
CA LEU A 78 12.03 13.22 -5.80
C LEU A 78 13.53 13.00 -5.94
N ASP A 79 14.03 12.99 -7.18
CA ASP A 79 15.46 12.97 -7.50
C ASP A 79 16.21 11.70 -7.01
N GLN A 80 15.60 10.51 -7.11
CA GLN A 80 16.26 9.25 -6.69
C GLN A 80 17.24 8.67 -7.71
N GLY A 81 17.77 9.51 -8.62
CA GLY A 81 18.72 9.10 -9.66
C GLY A 81 18.05 8.28 -10.77
N GLU A 82 18.63 7.12 -11.10
CA GLU A 82 18.14 6.26 -12.19
C GLU A 82 16.74 5.66 -11.93
N GLU A 83 16.27 5.67 -10.67
CA GLU A 83 14.95 5.15 -10.30
C GLU A 83 13.80 6.14 -10.50
N GLY A 84 14.12 7.39 -10.85
CA GLY A 84 13.14 8.46 -11.00
C GLY A 84 12.52 8.88 -9.66
N ASP A 85 11.35 9.50 -9.73
CA ASP A 85 10.62 9.93 -8.55
C ASP A 85 9.86 8.74 -7.93
N VAL A 86 9.93 8.59 -6.62
CA VAL A 86 9.38 7.43 -5.92
C VAL A 86 8.29 7.85 -4.94
N GLY A 87 7.18 7.11 -4.93
CA GLY A 87 6.06 7.32 -4.03
C GLY A 87 5.91 6.18 -3.03
N PHE A 88 5.91 6.47 -1.73
CA PHE A 88 5.49 5.51 -0.71
C PHE A 88 4.05 5.72 -0.29
N PHE A 89 3.20 4.73 -0.51
CA PHE A 89 1.80 4.77 -0.07
C PHE A 89 1.53 3.75 1.03
N ARG A 90 0.51 4.03 1.83
CA ARG A 90 0.14 3.24 3.01
C ARG A 90 -1.34 2.93 2.97
N GLY A 91 -1.75 1.86 3.61
CA GLY A 91 -3.17 1.54 3.67
C GLY A 91 -3.56 0.74 4.89
N VAL A 92 -4.85 0.71 5.18
CA VAL A 92 -5.41 -0.08 6.27
C VAL A 92 -6.76 -0.67 5.86
N PHE A 93 -6.90 -1.97 6.05
CA PHE A 93 -8.17 -2.67 5.92
C PHE A 93 -9.02 -2.47 7.18
N LYS A 94 -10.33 -2.26 7.02
CA LYS A 94 -11.26 -2.15 8.15
C LYS A 94 -11.48 -3.48 8.88
N SER A 95 -11.59 -4.59 8.15
CA SER A 95 -11.92 -5.91 8.72
C SER A 95 -11.11 -7.01 8.02
N PHE A 96 -9.79 -6.90 8.07
CA PHE A 96 -8.89 -7.75 7.29
C PHE A 96 -9.03 -9.24 7.64
N SER A 97 -9.21 -9.57 8.91
CA SER A 97 -9.36 -10.95 9.40
C SER A 97 -10.48 -11.75 8.71
N VAL A 98 -11.54 -11.07 8.28
CA VAL A 98 -12.69 -11.67 7.57
C VAL A 98 -12.76 -11.24 6.10
N SER A 99 -11.73 -10.56 5.59
CA SER A 99 -11.70 -10.04 4.22
C SER A 99 -11.55 -11.14 3.17
N ARG A 100 -12.07 -10.88 1.98
CA ARG A 100 -11.84 -11.75 0.82
C ARG A 100 -10.38 -11.75 0.41
N VAL A 101 -9.67 -10.63 0.54
CA VAL A 101 -8.21 -10.56 0.30
C VAL A 101 -7.48 -11.59 1.16
N ARG A 102 -7.71 -11.60 2.48
CA ARG A 102 -7.06 -12.57 3.38
C ARG A 102 -7.42 -14.01 3.03
N LYS A 103 -8.70 -14.27 2.74
CA LYS A 103 -9.14 -15.59 2.28
C LYS A 103 -8.37 -16.03 1.03
N MET A 104 -8.28 -15.18 0.01
CA MET A 104 -7.57 -15.49 -1.23
C MET A 104 -6.07 -15.70 -1.03
N LEU A 105 -5.42 -14.92 -0.16
CA LEU A 105 -4.00 -15.13 0.19
C LEU A 105 -3.77 -16.52 0.79
N ILE A 106 -4.67 -16.97 1.67
CA ILE A 106 -4.62 -18.30 2.28
C ILE A 106 -4.90 -19.39 1.24
N ASP A 107 -5.97 -19.23 0.44
CA ASP A 107 -6.38 -20.20 -0.59
C ASP A 107 -5.28 -20.40 -1.64
N ARG A 108 -4.54 -19.33 -1.98
CA ARG A 108 -3.38 -19.36 -2.89
C ARG A 108 -2.09 -19.83 -2.22
N GLN A 109 -2.13 -20.17 -0.93
CA GLN A 109 -0.96 -20.57 -0.14
C GLN A 109 0.19 -19.54 -0.20
N ALA A 110 -0.16 -18.26 -0.30
CA ALA A 110 0.80 -17.17 -0.40
C ALA A 110 1.76 -17.22 0.80
N LYS A 111 3.06 -17.23 0.51
CA LYS A 111 4.09 -17.27 1.55
C LYS A 111 4.28 -15.89 2.15
N PHE A 112 4.59 -15.86 3.44
CA PHE A 112 5.07 -14.63 4.05
C PHE A 112 6.46 -14.28 3.52
N HIS A 113 6.77 -13.00 3.51
CA HIS A 113 8.13 -12.53 3.31
C HIS A 113 9.06 -13.21 4.34
N PRO A 114 10.21 -13.75 3.90
CA PRO A 114 11.05 -14.59 4.76
C PRO A 114 11.61 -13.83 5.97
N THR A 115 12.13 -12.63 5.74
CA THR A 115 12.87 -11.82 6.74
C THR A 115 12.07 -10.62 7.23
N GLU A 116 11.55 -9.82 6.30
CA GLU A 116 10.87 -8.57 6.60
C GLU A 116 9.51 -8.71 7.33
N VAL A 117 9.19 -7.65 8.08
CA VAL A 117 7.96 -7.51 8.85
C VAL A 117 7.37 -6.11 8.68
N CYS A 118 6.08 -5.96 8.97
CA CYS A 118 5.40 -4.68 8.89
C CYS A 118 6.13 -3.62 9.74
N PRO A 119 6.55 -2.48 9.19
CA PRO A 119 7.28 -1.45 9.95
C PRO A 119 6.42 -0.84 11.06
N TYR A 120 5.09 -0.87 10.91
CA TYR A 120 4.13 -0.27 11.85
C TYR A 120 3.82 -1.17 13.06
N CYS A 121 3.58 -2.47 12.82
CA CYS A 121 3.12 -3.42 13.86
C CYS A 121 3.98 -4.69 14.02
N LYS A 122 5.05 -4.85 13.23
CA LYS A 122 5.98 -6.00 13.24
C LYS A 122 5.37 -7.36 12.90
N ALA A 123 4.15 -7.38 12.38
CA ALA A 123 3.52 -8.61 11.88
C ALA A 123 4.14 -9.07 10.54
N LYS A 124 4.04 -10.37 10.26
CA LYS A 124 4.45 -10.96 8.97
C LYS A 124 3.67 -10.37 7.80
N LEU A 125 4.33 -10.28 6.65
CA LEU A 125 3.87 -9.63 5.42
C LEU A 125 3.67 -10.63 4.29
N TRP A 126 2.60 -10.49 3.52
CA TRP A 126 2.46 -11.12 2.21
C TRP A 126 2.87 -10.14 1.11
N SER A 127 3.60 -10.62 0.11
CA SER A 127 3.80 -9.89 -1.15
C SER A 127 2.55 -10.05 -2.01
N MET A 128 1.93 -8.93 -2.38
CA MET A 128 0.74 -8.94 -3.23
C MET A 128 1.10 -9.25 -4.69
N LEU A 129 2.34 -8.90 -5.09
CA LEU A 129 2.90 -9.26 -6.39
C LEU A 129 3.07 -10.78 -6.51
N GLN A 130 3.76 -11.42 -5.55
CA GLN A 130 3.96 -12.88 -5.56
C GLN A 130 2.64 -13.64 -5.45
N ALA A 131 1.64 -13.07 -4.78
CA ALA A 131 0.30 -13.64 -4.71
C ALA A 131 -0.52 -13.43 -6.00
N ASN A 132 -0.03 -12.68 -7.00
CA ASN A 132 -0.74 -12.27 -8.20
C ASN A 132 -2.07 -11.53 -7.89
N MET A 133 -1.99 -10.55 -6.97
CA MET A 133 -3.14 -9.81 -6.43
C MET A 133 -3.01 -8.29 -6.59
N ILE A 134 -2.13 -7.83 -7.49
CA ILE A 134 -2.00 -6.43 -7.89
C ILE A 134 -2.91 -6.17 -9.10
N PRO A 135 -3.99 -5.37 -8.96
CA PRO A 135 -4.79 -4.96 -10.10
C PRO A 135 -4.09 -3.83 -10.88
N ARG A 136 -4.28 -3.78 -12.21
CA ARG A 136 -3.73 -2.69 -13.05
C ARG A 136 -4.16 -1.30 -12.60
N SER A 137 -5.39 -1.18 -12.09
CA SER A 137 -5.93 0.09 -11.57
C SER A 137 -5.14 0.67 -10.39
N ALA A 138 -4.25 -0.10 -9.76
CA ALA A 138 -3.43 0.38 -8.65
C ALA A 138 -2.40 1.41 -9.12
N ALA A 139 -1.68 1.14 -10.22
CA ALA A 139 -0.66 2.05 -10.76
C ALA A 139 -1.27 3.40 -11.17
N SER A 140 -2.37 3.37 -11.94
CA SER A 140 -3.08 4.59 -12.34
C SER A 140 -3.67 5.40 -11.17
N ARG A 141 -3.86 4.79 -9.99
CA ARG A 141 -4.38 5.50 -8.80
C ARG A 141 -3.29 6.27 -8.05
N VAL A 142 -2.04 5.89 -8.21
CA VAL A 142 -0.89 6.56 -7.57
C VAL A 142 -0.03 7.28 -8.59
N ASP A 143 -0.58 7.53 -9.78
CA ASP A 143 0.09 8.23 -10.88
C ASP A 143 1.48 7.63 -11.16
N ALA A 144 1.54 6.30 -11.22
CA ALA A 144 2.76 5.54 -11.42
C ALA A 144 2.80 4.87 -12.80
N TYR A 145 4.00 4.57 -13.28
CA TYR A 145 4.18 3.70 -14.43
C TYR A 145 3.50 2.35 -14.20
N ASP A 146 2.92 1.79 -15.27
CA ASP A 146 2.39 0.43 -15.24
C ASP A 146 3.50 -0.56 -14.85
N ASP A 147 3.15 -1.58 -14.06
CA ASP A 147 4.06 -2.59 -13.49
C ASP A 147 5.16 -2.05 -12.55
N CYS A 148 5.22 -0.76 -12.28
CA CYS A 148 6.15 -0.15 -11.32
C CYS A 148 5.52 0.03 -9.93
N ILE A 149 4.63 -0.89 -9.53
CA ILE A 149 4.01 -0.86 -8.21
C ILE A 149 4.24 -2.18 -7.46
N GLU A 150 4.74 -2.05 -6.24
CA GLU A 150 4.91 -3.18 -5.33
C GLU A 150 4.31 -2.85 -3.98
N TYR A 151 3.51 -3.75 -3.43
CA TYR A 151 2.99 -3.58 -2.09
C TYR A 151 2.79 -4.89 -1.35
N TYR A 152 2.81 -4.74 -0.03
CA TYR A 152 2.69 -5.80 0.93
C TYR A 152 1.49 -5.56 1.82
N VAL A 153 0.89 -6.64 2.33
CA VAL A 153 -0.15 -6.58 3.35
C VAL A 153 0.23 -7.48 4.52
N CYS A 154 0.18 -6.94 5.74
CA CYS A 154 0.51 -7.72 6.93
C CYS A 154 -0.69 -8.49 7.48
N LEU A 155 -0.46 -9.44 8.39
CA LEU A 155 -1.51 -10.21 9.09
C LEU A 155 -2.59 -9.34 9.76
N ASN A 156 -2.24 -8.10 10.03
CA ASN A 156 -3.03 -7.09 10.71
C ASN A 156 -3.74 -6.13 9.72
N GLY A 157 -3.65 -6.37 8.41
CA GLY A 157 -4.34 -5.56 7.40
C GLY A 157 -3.70 -4.19 7.13
N HIS A 158 -2.45 -3.97 7.57
CA HIS A 158 -1.69 -2.81 7.13
C HIS A 158 -1.10 -3.07 5.76
N MET A 159 -1.29 -2.13 4.85
CA MET A 159 -0.67 -2.05 3.54
C MET A 159 0.49 -1.06 3.57
N LEU A 160 1.56 -1.41 2.89
CA LEU A 160 2.68 -0.54 2.56
C LEU A 160 3.15 -0.87 1.15
N GLY A 161 3.41 0.17 0.37
CA GLY A 161 3.86 -0.01 -1.00
C GLY A 161 4.74 1.13 -1.47
N ILE A 162 5.38 0.86 -2.58
CA ILE A 162 6.24 1.74 -3.33
C ILE A 162 5.73 1.80 -4.78
N CYS A 163 5.90 2.94 -5.41
CA CYS A 163 5.71 3.08 -6.84
C CYS A 163 6.74 4.03 -7.45
N THR A 164 7.06 3.83 -8.73
CA THR A 164 7.76 4.84 -9.53
C THR A 164 6.74 5.79 -10.13
N LEU A 165 6.80 7.05 -9.70
CA LEU A 165 5.86 8.10 -10.10
C LEU A 165 6.10 8.49 -11.55
N LEU A 166 5.01 8.78 -12.26
CA LEU A 166 5.08 9.40 -13.57
C LEU A 166 5.65 10.82 -13.40
N PRO A 167 6.59 11.24 -14.25
CA PRO A 167 7.02 12.63 -14.26
C PRO A 167 5.81 13.52 -14.58
N LEU A 168 5.74 14.67 -13.92
CA LEU A 168 4.80 15.71 -14.31
C LEU A 168 5.20 16.23 -15.69
N SER A 169 4.62 15.67 -16.76
CA SER A 169 4.80 16.18 -18.12
C SER A 169 3.73 17.24 -18.40
N ASP A 170 4.15 18.43 -18.81
CA ASP A 170 3.25 19.48 -19.32
C ASP A 170 2.67 19.15 -20.71
N SER A 171 2.98 17.98 -21.28
CA SER A 171 2.44 17.54 -22.56
C SER A 171 1.09 16.87 -22.39
N GLU A 172 0.01 17.58 -22.76
CA GLU A 172 -1.26 16.98 -23.14
C GLU A 172 -1.06 16.14 -24.42
N GLU A 173 -0.45 14.96 -24.32
CA GLU A 173 -0.59 13.98 -25.40
C GLU A 173 -1.98 13.35 -25.27
N VAL A 174 -2.94 14.05 -25.88
CA VAL A 174 -4.25 13.50 -26.23
C VAL A 174 -3.98 12.21 -26.99
N SER A 175 -4.30 11.06 -26.40
CA SER A 175 -4.27 9.80 -27.13
C SER A 175 -5.33 9.88 -28.23
N GLU A 176 -4.91 10.23 -29.45
CA GLU A 176 -5.65 9.95 -30.66
C GLU A 176 -5.65 8.42 -30.82
N LEU A 177 -6.65 7.76 -30.24
CA LEU A 177 -6.99 6.39 -30.56
C LEU A 177 -8.45 6.39 -31.01
N GLU A 178 -8.61 6.41 -32.34
CA GLU A 178 -9.78 5.88 -33.06
C GLU A 178 -10.05 4.41 -32.70
#